data_AF-A0A3P3D9A0-F1
#
_entry.id   AF-A0A3P3D9A0-F1
#
_cell.length_a   1.000
_cell.length_b   1.000
_cell.length_c   1.000
_cell.angle_alpha   90.00
_cell.angle_beta   90.00
_cell.angle_gamma   90.00
#
_symmetry.space_group_name_H-M   'P 1'
#
loop_
_entity.id
_entity.type
_entity.pdbx_description
1 polymer ?
#
loop_
_entity_poly.entity_id
_entity_poly.type
_entity_poly.pdbx_seq_one_letter_code
_entity_poly.pdbx_strand_id
1 'polypeptide(L)'
;MNSRKLVAISTAEIEEYPIARETRLDGHSFIKWQHIRWLSSKTFKLCSWEVQGMARALFDLSQLESPVGTLPDDDAELAHMLRVDTSRMADLRRSEYGPLRNWRPCLSEGERRLMHPVVLAQVQDALERREIHELSKEDKATYQRLKRLREALKSLGLAGEVLEDERLIGRMDEWLKQTCKGNRRMPHYEAAIQHAVAQGWVGRPASVR
;
A
#
# COMPACT_ATOMS: atom_id res chain seq x y z
N MET A 1 16.41 33.78 35.24
CA MET A 1 16.87 32.72 34.30
C MET A 1 16.45 31.37 34.89
N ASN A 2 15.34 30.80 34.44
CA ASN A 2 14.89 29.49 34.93
C ASN A 2 15.61 28.38 34.16
N SER A 3 16.55 27.72 34.84
CA SER A 3 17.28 26.57 34.31
C SER A 3 16.32 25.40 34.12
N ARG A 4 16.02 25.07 32.86
CA ARG A 4 15.19 23.94 32.46
C ARG A 4 15.93 22.65 32.83
N LYS A 5 15.56 22.00 33.94
CA LYS A 5 16.09 20.68 34.30
C LYS A 5 15.68 19.68 33.22
N LEU A 6 16.64 19.24 32.42
CA LEU A 6 16.48 18.10 31.53
C LEU A 6 16.34 16.85 32.42
N VAL A 7 15.15 16.25 32.39
CA VAL A 7 14.93 14.95 33.02
C VAL A 7 15.23 13.89 31.97
N ALA A 8 16.29 13.11 32.18
CA ALA A 8 16.54 11.91 31.39
C ALA A 8 15.42 10.91 31.70
N ILE A 9 14.52 10.70 30.74
CA ILE A 9 13.57 9.60 30.78
C ILE A 9 14.38 8.34 30.44
N SER A 10 14.41 7.35 31.34
CA SER A 10 14.98 6.05 30.99
C SER A 10 14.21 5.52 29.78
N THR A 11 14.91 5.15 28.71
CA THR A 11 14.39 4.41 27.55
C THR A 11 13.93 3.01 27.98
N ALA A 12 12.93 2.95 28.85
CA ALA A 12 12.14 1.76 29.08
C ALA A 12 11.37 1.53 27.77
N GLU A 13 11.99 0.73 26.90
CA GLU A 13 11.49 0.10 25.67
C GLU A 13 10.23 0.76 25.08
N ILE A 14 10.34 2.00 24.59
CA ILE A 14 9.33 2.55 23.71
C ILE A 14 9.39 1.72 22.42
N GLU A 15 8.27 1.09 22.06
CA GLU A 15 8.19 0.23 20.89
C GLU A 15 8.52 0.99 19.60
N GLU A 16 9.33 0.37 18.74
CA GLU A 16 9.59 0.87 17.39
C GLU A 16 8.34 0.68 16.52
N TYR A 17 7.94 1.73 15.83
CA TYR A 17 6.82 1.71 14.92
C TYR A 17 7.18 0.85 13.71
N PRO A 18 6.37 -0.16 13.36
CA PRO A 18 6.80 -1.20 12.42
C PRO A 18 6.73 -0.77 10.94
N ILE A 19 6.31 0.47 10.65
CA ILE A 19 6.15 0.98 9.29
C ILE A 19 7.20 2.06 9.05
N ALA A 20 8.02 1.86 8.03
CA ALA A 20 9.08 2.79 7.64
C ALA A 20 8.53 4.17 7.26
N ARG A 21 9.27 5.24 7.56
CA ARG A 21 8.81 6.62 7.44
C ARG A 21 8.47 7.02 6.01
N GLU A 22 9.19 6.49 5.03
CA GLU A 22 8.97 6.70 3.59
C GLU A 22 7.71 6.02 3.07
N THR A 23 7.12 5.10 3.86
CA THR A 23 5.90 4.41 3.44
C THR A 23 4.76 5.41 3.34
N ARG A 24 4.15 5.45 2.15
CA ARG A 24 2.95 6.21 1.87
C ARG A 24 1.83 5.29 1.40
N LEU A 25 0.61 5.70 1.70
CA LEU A 25 -0.62 5.15 1.11
C LEU A 25 -1.06 5.99 -0.11
N ASP A 26 -0.09 6.50 -0.88
CA ASP A 26 -0.36 7.27 -2.09
C ASP A 26 -1.22 6.44 -3.05
N GLY A 27 -2.32 7.03 -3.54
CA GLY A 27 -3.31 6.36 -4.38
C GLY A 27 -4.50 5.73 -3.64
N HIS A 28 -4.50 5.68 -2.30
CA HIS A 28 -5.71 5.35 -1.55
C HIS A 28 -6.65 6.57 -1.46
N SER A 29 -7.69 6.59 -2.28
CA SER A 29 -8.76 7.59 -2.19
C SER A 29 -9.76 7.33 -1.06
N PHE A 30 -9.69 6.16 -0.43
CA PHE A 30 -10.60 5.75 0.64
C PHE A 30 -9.83 5.18 1.82
N ILE A 31 -10.22 5.57 3.03
CA ILE A 31 -9.74 4.98 4.28
C ILE A 31 -10.77 3.93 4.73
N LYS A 32 -10.30 2.71 5.01
CA LYS A 32 -11.18 1.66 5.55
C LYS A 32 -11.63 2.03 6.96
N TRP A 33 -12.88 2.47 7.09
CA TRP A 33 -13.44 2.83 8.39
C TRP A 33 -14.08 1.65 9.13
N GLN A 34 -13.58 1.35 10.33
CA GLN A 34 -14.08 0.27 11.19
C GLN A 34 -15.28 0.74 12.03
N HIS A 35 -16.38 1.11 11.37
CA HIS A 35 -17.56 1.71 12.02
C HIS A 35 -18.14 0.88 13.17
N ILE A 36 -18.21 -0.45 13.03
CA ILE A 36 -18.69 -1.34 14.12
C ILE A 36 -17.79 -1.22 15.35
N ARG A 37 -16.47 -1.19 15.16
CA ARG A 37 -15.49 -1.03 16.25
C ARG A 37 -15.60 0.35 16.89
N TRP A 38 -15.84 1.39 16.09
CA TRP A 38 -16.05 2.75 16.59
C TRP A 38 -17.30 2.85 17.46
N LEU A 39 -18.46 2.44 16.93
CA LEU A 39 -19.77 2.53 17.61
C LEU A 39 -19.84 1.68 18.88
N SER A 40 -19.07 0.58 18.96
CA SER A 40 -18.97 -0.26 20.15
C SER A 40 -17.97 0.25 21.20
N SER A 41 -17.10 1.20 20.86
CA SER A 41 -16.01 1.68 21.71
C SER A 41 -16.48 2.49 22.92
N LYS A 42 -15.65 2.54 23.97
CA LYS A 42 -15.86 3.45 25.11
C LYS A 42 -15.80 4.92 24.69
N THR A 43 -14.94 5.27 23.73
CA THR A 43 -14.86 6.63 23.20
C THR A 43 -16.21 7.09 22.65
N PHE A 44 -16.87 6.28 21.82
CA PHE A 44 -18.19 6.63 21.28
C PHE A 44 -19.29 6.69 22.35
N LYS A 45 -19.22 5.80 23.36
CA LYS A 45 -20.24 5.70 24.41
C LYS A 45 -20.13 6.80 25.48
N LEU A 46 -18.93 7.29 25.77
CA LEU A 46 -18.65 8.09 26.96
C LEU A 46 -18.10 9.48 26.67
N CYS A 47 -17.50 9.72 25.50
CA CYS A 47 -16.98 11.04 25.16
C CYS A 47 -18.10 11.96 24.62
N SER A 48 -17.95 13.27 24.83
CA SER A 48 -18.80 14.28 24.19
C SER A 48 -18.67 14.23 22.66
N TRP A 49 -19.67 14.75 21.95
CA TRP A 49 -19.64 14.85 20.48
C TRP A 49 -18.44 15.64 19.96
N GLU A 50 -18.03 16.68 20.67
CA GLU A 50 -16.81 17.47 20.37
C GLU A 50 -15.57 16.56 20.39
N VAL A 51 -15.36 15.82 21.47
CA VAL A 51 -14.21 14.91 21.62
C VAL A 51 -14.28 13.78 20.59
N GLN A 52 -15.47 13.26 20.30
CA GLN A 52 -15.66 12.26 19.26
C GLN A 52 -15.26 12.80 17.87
N GLY A 53 -15.65 14.03 17.55
CA GLY A 53 -15.25 14.71 16.32
C GLY A 53 -13.73 14.89 16.24
N MET A 54 -13.10 15.31 17.34
CA MET A 54 -11.63 15.45 17.42
C MET A 54 -10.91 14.11 17.28
N ALA A 55 -11.36 13.07 17.99
CA ALA A 55 -10.79 11.72 17.87
C ALA A 55 -10.91 11.19 16.43
N ARG A 56 -12.05 11.46 15.78
CA ARG A 56 -12.26 11.09 14.39
C ARG A 56 -11.28 11.83 13.47
N ALA A 57 -11.15 13.14 13.64
CA ALA A 57 -10.20 13.95 12.88
C ALA A 57 -8.75 13.45 13.03
N LEU A 58 -8.32 13.13 14.24
CA LEU A 58 -6.98 12.58 14.49
C LEU A 58 -6.74 11.24 13.77
N PHE A 59 -7.72 10.34 13.77
CA PHE A 59 -7.63 9.10 12.98
C PHE A 59 -7.47 9.36 11.48
N ASP A 60 -8.11 10.40 10.93
CA ASP A 60 -7.96 10.76 9.51
C ASP A 60 -6.60 11.40 9.24
N LEU A 61 -6.26 12.42 10.03
CA LEU A 61 -5.01 13.17 9.86
C LEU A 61 -3.78 12.27 9.99
N SER A 62 -3.82 11.28 10.88
CA SER A 62 -2.72 10.31 11.01
C SER A 62 -2.42 9.54 9.72
N GLN A 63 -3.37 9.42 8.78
CA GLN A 63 -3.13 8.76 7.49
C GLN A 63 -2.26 9.61 6.55
N LEU A 64 -2.18 10.92 6.79
CA LEU A 64 -1.40 11.88 6.00
C LEU A 64 -0.01 12.13 6.60
N GLU A 65 0.23 11.63 7.81
CA GLU A 65 1.47 11.83 8.54
C GLU A 65 2.59 10.92 8.05
N SER A 66 3.81 11.24 8.49
CA SER A 66 5.02 10.50 8.18
C SER A 66 5.73 10.13 9.49
N PRO A 67 5.73 8.86 9.92
CA PRO A 67 5.16 7.69 9.25
C PRO A 67 3.63 7.67 9.21
N VAL A 68 3.08 6.98 8.22
CA VAL A 68 1.64 6.82 8.05
C VAL A 68 1.00 6.09 9.25
N GLY A 69 -0.13 6.60 9.73
CA GLY A 69 -0.85 6.08 10.88
C GLY A 69 -0.36 6.58 12.25
N THR A 70 0.57 7.53 12.26
CA THR A 70 1.08 8.16 13.50
C THR A 70 0.60 9.60 13.65
N LEU A 71 0.79 10.17 14.84
CA LEU A 71 0.65 11.60 15.09
C LEU A 71 1.94 12.16 15.71
N PRO A 72 2.18 13.47 15.61
CA PRO A 72 3.21 14.13 16.40
C PRO A 72 2.92 13.98 17.90
N ASP A 73 3.99 13.86 18.69
CA ASP A 73 3.89 13.87 20.16
C ASP A 73 4.23 15.24 20.75
N ASP A 74 3.75 16.30 20.08
CA ASP A 74 3.88 17.70 20.49
C ASP A 74 2.50 18.35 20.61
N ASP A 75 2.24 19.06 21.71
CA ASP A 75 0.92 19.66 21.98
C ASP A 75 0.62 20.86 21.10
N ALA A 76 1.62 21.60 20.63
CA ALA A 76 1.39 22.73 19.74
C ALA A 76 1.00 22.25 18.34
N GLU A 77 1.66 21.21 17.83
CA GLU A 77 1.28 20.56 16.56
C GLU A 77 -0.13 19.96 16.63
N LEU A 78 -0.44 19.19 17.68
CA LEU A 78 -1.77 18.60 17.86
C LEU A 78 -2.86 19.68 18.03
N ALA A 79 -2.57 20.77 18.73
CA ALA A 79 -3.48 21.90 18.86
C ALA A 79 -3.78 22.53 17.49
N HIS A 80 -2.74 22.70 16.64
CA HIS A 80 -2.91 23.18 15.28
C HIS A 80 -3.76 22.23 14.43
N MET A 81 -3.49 20.92 14.48
CA MET A 81 -4.25 19.89 13.79
C MET A 81 -5.74 19.91 14.15
N LEU A 82 -6.06 20.09 15.43
CA LEU A 82 -7.43 20.13 15.95
C LEU A 82 -8.06 21.52 15.97
N ARG A 83 -7.32 22.57 15.59
CA ARG A 83 -7.76 23.97 15.59
C ARG A 83 -8.25 24.44 16.95
N VAL A 84 -7.51 24.07 17.99
CA VAL A 84 -7.72 24.51 19.38
C VAL A 84 -6.47 25.24 19.87
N ASP A 85 -6.57 25.95 21.00
CA ASP A 85 -5.39 26.50 21.66
C ASP A 85 -4.56 25.42 22.36
N THR A 86 -3.26 25.69 22.55
CA THR A 86 -2.33 24.73 23.16
C THR A 86 -2.70 24.37 24.60
N SER A 87 -3.25 25.31 25.38
CA SER A 87 -3.74 25.03 26.74
C SER A 87 -4.88 24.01 26.73
N ARG A 88 -5.86 24.20 25.85
CA ARG A 88 -6.97 23.27 25.65
C ARG A 88 -6.47 21.90 25.19
N MET A 89 -5.49 21.84 24.30
CA MET A 89 -4.89 20.56 23.89
C MET A 89 -4.24 19.83 25.06
N ALA A 90 -3.51 20.55 25.92
CA ALA A 90 -2.91 19.97 27.11
C ALA A 90 -3.96 19.41 28.09
N ASP A 91 -5.12 20.07 28.24
CA ASP A 91 -6.26 19.54 29.00
C ASP A 91 -6.84 18.28 28.35
N LEU A 92 -7.05 18.32 27.03
CA LEU A 92 -7.59 17.19 26.25
C LEU A 92 -6.67 15.96 26.32
N ARG A 93 -5.35 16.13 26.33
CA ARG A 93 -4.38 15.04 26.48
C ARG A 93 -4.46 14.37 27.85
N ARG A 94 -4.67 15.15 28.92
CA ARG A 94 -4.78 14.63 30.30
C ARG A 94 -6.11 13.94 30.58
N SER A 95 -7.13 14.21 29.78
CA SER A 95 -8.46 13.62 29.96
C SER A 95 -8.45 12.11 29.68
N GLU A 96 -8.97 11.32 30.61
CA GLU A 96 -9.20 9.87 30.41
C GLU A 96 -10.08 9.60 29.18
N TYR A 97 -11.07 10.48 28.96
CA TYR A 97 -11.98 10.49 27.83
C TYR A 97 -11.68 11.66 26.90
N GLY A 98 -10.42 11.75 26.47
CA GLY A 98 -9.94 12.72 25.48
C GLY A 98 -9.81 12.14 24.06
N PRO A 99 -9.49 13.00 23.07
CA PRO A 99 -9.31 12.58 21.68
C PRO A 99 -8.06 11.70 21.46
N LEU A 100 -7.09 11.78 22.37
CA LEU A 100 -5.87 10.97 22.38
C LEU A 100 -6.03 9.63 23.12
N ARG A 101 -7.25 9.22 23.47
CA ARG A 101 -7.47 7.95 24.18
C ARG A 101 -6.94 6.75 23.39
N ASN A 102 -6.11 5.92 24.05
CA ASN A 102 -5.37 4.77 23.49
C ASN A 102 -4.28 5.13 22.46
N TRP A 103 -3.99 6.41 22.22
CA TRP A 103 -2.75 6.78 21.56
C TRP A 103 -1.60 6.58 22.55
N ARG A 104 -0.54 5.92 22.11
CA ARG A 104 0.62 5.60 22.94
C ARG A 104 1.91 6.01 22.23
N PRO A 105 2.96 6.38 22.97
CA PRO A 105 4.24 6.70 22.38
C PRO A 105 4.82 5.52 21.60
N CYS A 106 5.45 5.82 20.48
CA CYS A 106 6.32 4.93 19.70
C CYS A 106 7.58 5.68 19.26
N LEU A 107 8.60 4.92 18.86
CA LEU A 107 9.75 5.46 18.14
C LEU A 107 9.59 5.18 16.65
N SER A 108 9.99 6.11 15.82
CA SER A 108 10.16 5.87 14.39
C SER A 108 11.43 6.53 13.92
N GLU A 109 12.43 5.71 13.62
CA GLU A 109 13.75 6.16 13.14
C GLU A 109 14.37 7.19 14.09
N GLY A 110 14.20 6.98 15.40
CA GLY A 110 14.72 7.86 16.45
C GLY A 110 13.83 9.07 16.80
N GLU A 111 12.73 9.31 16.09
CA GLU A 111 11.73 10.33 16.45
C GLU A 111 10.62 9.73 17.32
N ARG A 112 10.22 10.44 18.38
CA ARG A 112 9.08 10.06 19.21
C ARG A 112 7.76 10.49 18.54
N ARG A 113 6.87 9.53 18.34
CA ARG A 113 5.55 9.72 17.72
C ARG A 113 4.46 9.11 18.60
N LEU A 114 3.20 9.33 18.25
CA LEU A 114 2.06 8.63 18.83
C LEU A 114 1.48 7.64 17.83
N MET A 115 1.26 6.40 18.27
CA MET A 115 0.55 5.38 17.51
C MET A 115 -0.74 4.97 18.21
N HIS A 116 -1.73 4.54 17.42
CA HIS A 116 -2.96 3.94 17.93
C HIS A 116 -3.10 2.52 17.36
N PRO A 117 -3.32 1.48 18.19
CA PRO A 117 -3.29 0.09 17.73
C PRO A 117 -4.32 -0.22 16.65
N VAL A 118 -5.47 0.47 16.65
CA VAL A 118 -6.49 0.31 15.61
C VAL A 118 -6.05 0.95 14.30
N VAL A 119 -5.39 2.11 14.37
CA VAL A 119 -4.91 2.82 13.20
C VAL A 119 -3.78 2.03 12.56
N LEU A 120 -2.81 1.56 13.36
CA LEU A 120 -1.74 0.70 12.89
C LEU A 120 -2.28 -0.55 12.16
N ALA A 121 -3.24 -1.26 12.76
CA ALA A 121 -3.86 -2.42 12.13
C ALA A 121 -4.60 -2.08 10.81
N GLN A 122 -5.24 -0.90 10.72
CA GLN A 122 -5.87 -0.43 9.49
C GLN A 122 -4.83 -0.13 8.41
N VAL A 123 -3.71 0.51 8.77
CA VAL A 123 -2.63 0.82 7.83
C VAL A 123 -1.96 -0.46 7.33
N GLN A 124 -1.70 -1.43 8.21
CA GLN A 124 -1.15 -2.74 7.83
C GLN A 124 -2.06 -3.51 6.85
N ASP A 125 -3.37 -3.58 7.13
CA ASP A 125 -4.35 -4.19 6.21
C ASP A 125 -4.41 -3.45 4.86
N ALA A 126 -4.25 -2.13 4.83
CA ALA A 126 -4.18 -1.37 3.58
C ALA A 126 -2.92 -1.67 2.77
N LEU A 127 -1.76 -1.79 3.43
CA LEU A 127 -0.49 -2.13 2.80
C LEU A 127 -0.50 -3.56 2.23
N GLU A 128 -0.99 -4.53 3.01
CA GLU A 128 -1.13 -5.92 2.58
C GLU A 128 -2.05 -6.05 1.36
N ARG A 129 -3.19 -5.34 1.36
CA ARG A 129 -4.10 -5.32 0.20
C ARG A 129 -3.46 -4.70 -1.03
N ARG A 130 -2.65 -3.65 -0.88
CA ARG A 130 -1.92 -3.04 -1.99
C ARG A 130 -0.95 -4.06 -2.61
N GLU A 131 -0.21 -4.78 -1.79
CA GLU A 131 0.72 -5.81 -2.24
C GLU A 131 0.01 -6.95 -2.97
N ILE A 132 -1.06 -7.51 -2.38
CA ILE A 132 -1.89 -8.54 -3.02
C ILE A 132 -2.46 -8.05 -4.36
N HIS A 133 -2.91 -6.79 -4.41
CA HIS A 133 -3.47 -6.22 -5.62
C HIS A 133 -2.44 -6.07 -6.74
N GLU A 134 -1.24 -5.58 -6.43
CA GLU A 134 -0.18 -5.45 -7.43
C GLU A 134 0.29 -6.83 -7.93
N LEU A 135 0.46 -7.82 -7.05
CA LEU A 135 0.76 -9.20 -7.44
C LEU A 135 -0.32 -9.78 -8.38
N SER A 136 -1.60 -9.64 -7.99
CA SER A 136 -2.72 -10.13 -8.81
C SER A 136 -2.81 -9.43 -10.18
N LYS A 137 -2.46 -8.14 -10.21
CA LYS A 137 -2.47 -7.33 -11.44
C LYS A 137 -1.33 -7.73 -12.38
N GLU A 138 -0.15 -8.03 -11.85
CA GLU A 138 0.99 -8.58 -12.61
C GLU A 138 0.65 -9.96 -13.19
N ASP A 139 0.09 -10.84 -12.39
CA ASP A 139 -0.36 -12.17 -12.82
C ASP A 139 -1.42 -12.07 -13.91
N LYS A 140 -2.43 -11.23 -13.70
CA LYS A 140 -3.49 -10.99 -14.69
C LYS A 140 -2.92 -10.39 -15.97
N ALA A 141 -1.97 -9.45 -15.89
CA ALA A 141 -1.33 -8.86 -17.05
C ALA A 141 -0.53 -9.92 -17.84
N THR A 142 0.18 -10.80 -17.15
CA THR A 142 0.91 -11.92 -17.75
C THR A 142 -0.03 -12.93 -18.40
N TYR A 143 -1.07 -13.37 -17.68
CA TYR A 143 -2.08 -14.27 -18.21
C TYR A 143 -2.73 -13.71 -19.49
N GLN A 144 -3.20 -12.45 -19.46
CA GLN A 144 -3.82 -11.82 -20.63
C GLN A 144 -2.83 -11.65 -21.79
N ARG A 145 -1.55 -11.40 -21.50
CA ARG A 145 -0.50 -11.28 -22.52
C ARG A 145 -0.23 -12.63 -23.20
N LEU A 146 -0.09 -13.70 -22.44
CA LEU A 146 0.11 -15.07 -22.97
C LEU A 146 -1.13 -15.56 -23.72
N LYS A 147 -2.33 -15.26 -23.22
CA LYS A 147 -3.59 -15.56 -23.91
C LYS A 147 -3.63 -14.89 -25.29
N ARG A 148 -3.35 -13.59 -25.39
CA ARG A 148 -3.30 -12.86 -26.67
C ARG A 148 -2.23 -13.41 -27.62
N LEU A 149 -1.08 -13.82 -27.09
CA LEU A 149 -0.04 -14.48 -27.88
C LEU A 149 -0.57 -15.78 -28.50
N ARG A 150 -1.19 -16.66 -27.70
CA ARG A 150 -1.78 -17.91 -28.19
C ARG A 150 -2.86 -17.67 -29.25
N GLU A 151 -3.74 -16.70 -29.03
CA GLU A 151 -4.78 -16.34 -30.00
C GLU A 151 -4.18 -15.85 -31.33
N ALA A 152 -3.13 -15.01 -31.27
CA ALA A 152 -2.44 -14.55 -32.47
C ALA A 152 -1.72 -15.68 -33.20
N LEU A 153 -0.98 -16.53 -32.49
CA LEU A 153 -0.29 -17.68 -33.07
C LEU A 153 -1.26 -18.69 -33.70
N LYS A 154 -2.41 -18.91 -33.06
CA LYS A 154 -3.51 -19.72 -33.61
C LYS A 154 -4.03 -19.13 -34.93
N SER A 155 -4.23 -17.80 -34.98
CA SER A 155 -4.68 -17.12 -36.21
C SER A 155 -3.64 -17.21 -37.35
N LEU A 156 -2.36 -17.32 -36.99
CA LEU A 156 -1.25 -17.54 -37.92
C LEU A 156 -1.07 -19.03 -38.27
N GLY A 157 -1.94 -19.92 -37.83
CA GLY A 157 -1.97 -21.33 -38.27
C GLY A 157 -0.99 -22.24 -37.54
N LEU A 158 -0.49 -21.88 -36.35
CA LEU A 158 0.24 -22.84 -35.50
C LEU A 158 -0.72 -23.93 -34.98
N ALA A 159 -0.23 -25.17 -34.94
CA ALA A 159 -0.99 -26.33 -34.46
C ALA A 159 -1.32 -26.22 -32.97
N GLY A 160 -2.45 -26.80 -32.55
CA GLY A 160 -2.93 -26.76 -31.17
C GLY A 160 -1.91 -27.27 -30.15
N GLU A 161 -1.22 -28.37 -30.46
CA GLU A 161 -0.16 -28.97 -29.62
C GLU A 161 0.96 -27.97 -29.30
N VAL A 162 1.31 -27.11 -30.26
CA VAL A 162 2.35 -26.08 -30.12
C VAL A 162 1.87 -24.94 -29.21
N LEU A 163 0.57 -24.64 -29.21
CA LEU A 163 -0.02 -23.59 -28.38
C LEU A 163 -0.20 -24.01 -26.92
N GLU A 164 -0.29 -25.32 -26.67
CA GLU A 164 -0.37 -25.93 -25.34
C GLU A 164 1.01 -26.09 -24.67
N ASP A 165 2.11 -26.01 -25.42
CA ASP A 165 3.47 -26.01 -24.86
C ASP A 165 3.77 -24.68 -24.13
N GLU A 166 3.56 -24.68 -22.81
CA GLU A 166 3.86 -23.56 -21.92
C GLU A 166 5.32 -23.09 -22.00
N ARG A 167 6.29 -24.00 -22.19
CA ARG A 167 7.71 -23.64 -22.26
C ARG A 167 8.03 -22.92 -23.56
N LEU A 168 7.45 -23.37 -24.67
CA LEU A 168 7.59 -22.69 -25.95
C LEU A 168 6.93 -21.31 -25.93
N ILE A 169 5.68 -21.23 -25.48
CA ILE A 169 4.94 -19.97 -25.40
C ILE A 169 5.66 -18.98 -24.47
N GLY A 170 6.21 -19.45 -23.35
CA GLY A 170 7.03 -18.64 -22.46
C GLY A 170 8.29 -18.07 -23.14
N ARG A 171 9.03 -18.90 -23.90
CA ARG A 171 10.20 -18.45 -24.67
C ARG A 171 9.85 -17.40 -25.72
N MET A 172 8.74 -17.60 -26.44
CA MET A 172 8.25 -16.64 -27.43
C MET A 172 7.78 -15.32 -26.79
N ASP A 173 7.10 -15.39 -25.63
CA ASP A 173 6.71 -14.20 -24.86
C ASP A 173 7.94 -13.39 -24.42
N GLU A 174 8.97 -14.07 -23.94
CA GLU A 174 10.20 -13.44 -23.46
C GLU A 174 10.98 -12.79 -24.60
N TRP A 175 11.15 -13.47 -25.73
CA TRP A 175 11.74 -12.88 -26.92
C TRP A 175 10.97 -11.64 -27.40
N LEU A 176 9.63 -11.68 -27.35
CA LEU A 176 8.77 -10.55 -27.70
C LEU A 176 8.92 -9.38 -26.72
N LYS A 177 9.13 -9.62 -25.41
CA LYS A 177 9.39 -8.53 -24.45
C LYS A 177 10.70 -7.81 -24.75
N GLN A 178 11.72 -8.55 -25.17
CA GLN A 178 13.04 -7.99 -25.46
C GLN A 178 13.08 -7.25 -26.79
N THR A 179 12.30 -7.70 -27.78
CA THR A 179 12.39 -7.22 -29.17
C THR A 179 11.31 -6.20 -29.51
N CYS A 180 10.11 -6.28 -28.92
CA CYS A 180 9.00 -5.37 -29.20
C CYS A 180 8.99 -4.18 -28.22
N LYS A 181 9.24 -2.97 -28.73
CA LYS A 181 9.01 -1.73 -27.98
C LYS A 181 7.57 -1.28 -28.17
N GLY A 182 6.80 -1.23 -27.08
CA GLY A 182 5.40 -0.78 -27.08
C GLY A 182 4.39 -1.89 -27.32
N ASN A 183 3.31 -1.60 -28.07
CA ASN A 183 2.19 -2.52 -28.24
C ASN A 183 2.49 -3.61 -29.28
N ARG A 184 2.34 -4.87 -28.87
CA ARG A 184 2.44 -6.03 -29.77
C ARG A 184 1.29 -6.02 -30.79
N ARG A 185 1.66 -6.17 -32.06
CA ARG A 185 0.76 -6.23 -33.23
C ARG A 185 1.12 -7.45 -34.08
N MET A 186 0.29 -7.80 -35.05
CA MET A 186 0.50 -8.96 -35.94
C MET A 186 1.94 -9.15 -36.47
N PRO A 187 2.64 -8.11 -36.96
CA PRO A 187 4.02 -8.28 -37.46
C PRO A 187 5.01 -8.78 -36.40
N HIS A 188 4.76 -8.46 -35.13
CA HIS A 188 5.62 -8.94 -34.03
C HIS A 188 5.39 -10.43 -33.78
N TYR A 189 4.14 -10.90 -33.88
CA TYR A 189 3.82 -12.31 -33.71
C TYR A 189 4.36 -13.16 -34.88
N GLU A 190 4.32 -12.64 -36.10
CA GLU A 190 4.97 -13.24 -37.27
C GLU A 190 6.49 -13.34 -37.07
N ALA A 191 7.13 -12.26 -36.62
CA ALA A 191 8.56 -12.24 -36.32
C ALA A 191 8.92 -13.24 -35.20
N ALA A 192 8.05 -13.42 -34.19
CA ALA A 192 8.25 -14.42 -33.14
C ALA A 192 8.20 -15.85 -33.68
N ILE A 193 7.31 -16.14 -34.63
CA ILE A 193 7.26 -17.44 -35.32
C ILE A 193 8.54 -17.66 -36.13
N GLN A 194 8.95 -16.66 -36.91
CA GLN A 194 10.18 -16.75 -37.71
C GLN A 194 11.40 -17.00 -36.83
N HIS A 195 11.48 -16.32 -35.68
CA HIS A 195 12.52 -16.55 -34.69
C HIS A 195 12.44 -17.98 -34.13
N ALA A 196 11.26 -18.45 -33.74
CA ALA A 196 11.07 -19.79 -33.20
C ALA A 196 11.46 -20.89 -34.22
N VAL A 197 11.16 -20.69 -35.52
CA VAL A 197 11.60 -21.59 -36.60
C VAL A 197 13.12 -21.55 -36.75
N ALA A 198 13.73 -20.36 -36.75
CA ALA A 198 15.19 -20.21 -36.88
C ALA A 198 15.95 -20.86 -35.72
N GLN A 199 15.36 -20.88 -34.53
CA GLN A 199 15.90 -21.55 -33.34
C GLN A 199 15.56 -23.05 -33.26
N GLY A 200 14.82 -23.59 -34.24
CA GLY A 200 14.39 -24.99 -34.25
C GLY A 200 13.39 -25.35 -33.15
N TRP A 201 12.67 -24.37 -32.60
CA TRP A 201 11.67 -24.60 -31.55
C TRP A 201 10.36 -25.15 -32.10
N VAL A 202 10.04 -24.83 -33.36
CA VAL A 202 8.84 -25.27 -34.07
C VAL A 202 9.17 -25.58 -35.53
N GLY A 203 8.44 -26.52 -36.13
CA GLY A 203 8.47 -26.75 -37.58
C GLY A 203 7.92 -25.54 -38.35
N ARG A 204 8.28 -25.41 -39.64
CA ARG A 204 7.86 -24.28 -40.48
C ARG A 204 6.34 -24.34 -40.72
N PRO A 205 5.54 -23.37 -40.25
CA PRO A 205 4.09 -23.39 -40.45
C PRO A 205 3.73 -23.07 -41.90
N ALA A 206 2.62 -23.63 -42.39
CA ALA A 206 2.19 -23.51 -43.78
C ALA A 206 1.84 -22.08 -44.24
N SER A 207 1.59 -21.18 -43.29
CA SER A 207 1.18 -19.78 -43.47
C SER A 207 2.32 -18.78 -43.64
N VAL A 208 3.56 -19.15 -43.27
CA VAL A 208 4.74 -18.27 -43.37
C VAL A 208 5.54 -18.71 -44.59
N ARG A 209 5.11 -18.23 -45.77
CA ARG A 209 5.86 -18.32 -47.04
C ARG A 209 6.50 -16.99 -47.36
#